data_AF-X1F6G2-F1
#
_entry.id   AF-X1F6G2-F1
#
_cell.length_a   1.000
_cell.length_b   1.000
_cell.length_c   1.000
_cell.angle_alpha   90.00
_cell.angle_beta   90.00
_cell.angle_gamma   90.00
#
_symmetry.space_group_name_H-M   'P 1'
#
loop_
_entity.id
_entity.type
_entity.pdbx_description
1 polymer ?
#
loop_
_entity_poly.entity_id
_entity_poly.type
_entity_poly.pdbx_seq_one_letter_code
_entity_poly.pdbx_strand_id
1 'polypeptide(L)'
;MPQKRVVLQNCEIIDPRDIHTFIQRDGFQALRKAVEEMSPEEVIDEIKSSGLRGRGGAGFPTGLKLDLTRRSPGEEKFIICNA
;
A
#
# COMPACT_ATOMS: atom_id res chain seq x y z
N MET A 1 0.75 -18.85 18.46
CA MET A 1 1.24 -18.83 17.06
C MET A 1 2.37 -17.83 16.97
N PRO A 2 3.50 -18.15 16.31
CA PRO A 2 4.59 -17.19 16.13
C PRO A 2 4.14 -16.00 15.26
N GLN A 3 4.74 -14.83 15.48
CA GLN A 3 4.48 -13.64 14.68
C GLN A 3 4.87 -13.85 13.22
N LYS A 4 3.96 -13.57 12.28
CA LYS A 4 4.30 -13.49 10.85
C LYS A 4 4.90 -12.11 10.56
N ARG A 5 6.17 -12.06 10.13
CA ARG A 5 6.80 -10.84 9.63
C ARG A 5 6.42 -10.68 8.16
N VAL A 6 5.60 -9.69 7.83
CA VAL A 6 5.21 -9.39 6.43
C VAL A 6 6.02 -8.20 5.91
N VAL A 7 5.95 -7.04 6.58
CA VAL A 7 6.67 -5.83 6.16
C VAL A 7 8.19 -6.00 6.27
N LEU A 8 8.67 -6.61 7.36
CA LEU A 8 10.10 -6.80 7.63
C LEU A 8 10.66 -8.12 7.07
N GLN A 9 9.89 -8.83 6.23
CA GLN A 9 10.24 -10.20 5.82
C GLN A 9 11.52 -10.28 4.98
N ASN A 10 11.91 -9.18 4.33
CA ASN A 10 13.07 -9.10 3.44
C ASN A 10 14.24 -8.30 4.04
N CYS A 11 14.11 -7.73 5.24
CA CYS A 11 15.21 -7.03 5.90
C CYS A 11 16.41 -7.98 6.05
N GLU A 12 17.60 -7.51 5.68
CA GLU A 12 18.86 -8.29 5.72
C GLU A 12 18.93 -9.49 4.76
N ILE A 13 17.89 -9.72 3.93
CA ILE A 13 17.84 -10.82 2.96
C ILE A 13 18.10 -10.34 1.53
N ILE A 14 17.67 -9.12 1.18
CA ILE A 14 17.86 -8.53 -0.15
C ILE A 14 18.83 -7.34 -0.10
N ASP A 15 19.45 -6.99 -1.23
CA ASP A 15 20.19 -5.72 -1.34
C ASP A 15 19.19 -4.60 -1.63
N PRO A 16 18.95 -3.67 -0.69
CA PRO A 16 17.99 -2.58 -0.88
C PRO A 16 18.38 -1.59 -2.00
N ARG A 17 19.61 -1.69 -2.53
CA ARG A 17 20.11 -0.84 -3.62
C ARG A 17 19.95 -1.48 -4.99
N ASP A 18 19.58 -2.75 -5.06
CA ASP A 18 19.33 -3.47 -6.30
C ASP A 18 17.87 -3.93 -6.37
N ILE A 19 17.10 -3.28 -7.26
CA ILE A 19 15.68 -3.57 -7.49
C ILE A 19 15.44 -5.03 -7.90
N HIS A 20 16.39 -5.67 -8.59
CA HIS A 20 16.23 -7.05 -9.05
C HIS A 20 16.14 -8.04 -7.89
N THR A 21 16.81 -7.76 -6.76
CA THR A 21 16.73 -8.62 -5.57
C THR A 21 15.34 -8.60 -4.94
N PHE A 22 14.61 -7.49 -5.04
CA PHE A 22 13.20 -7.42 -4.62
C PHE A 22 12.28 -8.13 -5.62
N ILE A 23 12.51 -7.94 -6.92
CA ILE A 23 11.73 -8.60 -7.99
C ILE A 23 11.84 -10.12 -7.91
N GLN A 24 13.04 -10.66 -7.68
CA GLN A 24 13.29 -12.10 -7.51
C GLN A 24 12.54 -12.72 -6.31
N ARG A 25 12.06 -11.89 -5.38
CA ARG A 25 11.26 -12.27 -4.21
C ARG A 25 9.81 -11.79 -4.33
N ASP A 26 9.26 -11.88 -5.54
CA ASP A 26 7.88 -11.53 -5.86
C ASP A 26 7.53 -10.05 -5.60
N GLY A 27 8.53 -9.18 -5.65
CA GLY A 27 8.36 -7.73 -5.58
C GLY A 27 7.43 -7.23 -6.69
N PHE A 28 6.68 -6.16 -6.39
CA PHE A 28 5.72 -5.50 -7.30
C PHE A 28 4.53 -6.34 -7.81
N GLN A 29 4.38 -7.62 -7.46
CA GLN A 29 3.24 -8.44 -7.90
C GLN A 29 1.89 -7.82 -7.51
N ALA A 30 1.77 -7.33 -6.26
CA ALA A 30 0.56 -6.64 -5.80
C ALA A 30 0.33 -5.29 -6.50
N LEU A 31 1.39 -4.56 -6.85
CA LEU A 31 1.28 -3.33 -7.62
C LEU A 31 0.77 -3.62 -9.03
N ARG A 32 1.33 -4.64 -9.69
CA ARG A 32 0.89 -5.07 -11.02
C ARG A 32 -0.60 -5.40 -11.01
N LYS A 33 -1.04 -6.24 -10.07
CA LYS A 33 -2.46 -6.57 -9.89
C LYS A 33 -3.32 -5.30 -9.72
N ALA A 34 -2.91 -4.40 -8.82
CA ALA A 34 -3.68 -3.19 -8.53
C ALA A 34 -3.80 -2.23 -9.72
N VAL A 35 -2.80 -2.20 -10.61
CA VAL A 35 -2.77 -1.30 -11.78
C VAL A 35 -3.41 -1.94 -13.02
N GLU A 36 -3.19 -3.23 -13.24
CA GLU A 36 -3.60 -3.92 -14.47
C GLU A 36 -4.95 -4.63 -14.34
N GLU A 37 -5.33 -5.08 -13.14
CA GLU A 37 -6.47 -5.99 -12.93
C GLU A 37 -7.57 -5.38 -12.06
N MET A 38 -7.34 -4.21 -11.44
CA MET A 38 -8.29 -3.59 -10.50
C MET A 38 -8.60 -2.16 -10.89
N SER A 39 -9.85 -1.76 -10.68
CA SER A 39 -10.25 -0.36 -10.70
C SER A 39 -9.81 0.37 -9.42
N PRO A 40 -9.66 1.71 -9.45
CA PRO A 40 -9.41 2.50 -8.26
C PRO A 40 -10.43 2.29 -7.14
N GLU A 41 -11.70 2.09 -7.50
CA GLU A 41 -12.81 1.71 -6.61
C GLU A 41 -12.51 0.42 -5.86
N GLU A 42 -12.17 -0.65 -6.59
CA GLU A 42 -11.89 -1.97 -6.01
C GLU A 42 -10.66 -1.94 -5.08
N VAL A 43 -9.62 -1.18 -5.44
CA VAL A 43 -8.44 -0.98 -4.57
C VAL A 43 -8.84 -0.28 -3.27
N ILE A 44 -9.66 0.77 -3.34
CA ILE A 44 -10.14 1.48 -2.15
C ILE A 44 -11.00 0.56 -1.27
N ASP A 45 -11.87 -0.25 -1.87
CA ASP A 45 -12.77 -1.14 -1.15
C ASP A 45 -12.03 -2.33 -0.51
N GLU A 46 -10.97 -2.84 -1.12
CA GLU A 46 -10.06 -3.81 -0.50
C GLU A 46 -9.40 -3.21 0.75
N ILE A 47 -8.91 -1.96 0.68
CA ILE A 47 -8.29 -1.26 1.83
C ILE A 47 -9.30 -0.96 2.95
N LYS A 48 -10.56 -0.64 2.59
CA LYS A 48 -11.63 -0.47 3.58
C LYS A 48 -11.92 -1.81 4.27
N SER A 49 -12.05 -2.88 3.49
CA SER A 49 -12.32 -4.23 3.99
C SER A 49 -11.21 -4.75 4.91
N SER A 50 -9.96 -4.38 4.65
CA SER A 50 -8.81 -4.77 5.47
C SER A 50 -8.80 -4.11 6.86
N GLY A 51 -9.61 -3.07 7.09
CA GLY A 51 -9.60 -2.30 8.33
C GLY A 51 -8.29 -1.54 8.58
N LEU A 52 -7.51 -1.21 7.55
CA LEU A 52 -6.23 -0.53 7.72
C LEU A 52 -6.40 0.86 8.35
N ARG A 53 -5.74 1.08 9.48
CA ARG A 53 -5.73 2.37 10.20
C ARG A 53 -4.39 3.07 10.04
N GLY A 54 -4.42 4.40 9.99
CA GLY A 54 -3.23 5.23 9.88
C GLY A 54 -2.24 4.96 11.02
N ARG A 55 -0.97 4.74 10.68
CA ARG A 55 0.09 4.36 11.62
C ARG A 55 0.95 5.53 12.14
N GLY A 56 0.70 6.75 11.65
CA GLY A 56 1.34 7.97 12.16
C GLY A 56 0.75 8.52 13.48
N GLY A 57 0.06 7.69 14.26
CA GLY A 57 -0.54 8.06 15.56
C GLY A 57 -2.05 8.37 15.54
N ALA A 58 -2.57 8.97 14.47
CA ALA A 58 -3.99 9.38 14.42
C ALA A 58 -5.00 8.22 14.35
N GLY A 59 -4.61 7.07 13.81
CA GLY A 59 -5.50 5.89 13.72
C GLY A 59 -6.75 6.07 12.84
N PHE A 60 -6.79 7.08 11.96
CA PHE A 60 -7.91 7.31 11.04
C PHE A 60 -8.03 6.15 10.02
N PRO A 61 -9.24 5.69 9.64
CA PRO A 61 -9.40 4.63 8.64
C PRO A 61 -8.83 5.03 7.27
N THR A 62 -7.86 4.27 6.79
CA THR A 62 -7.08 4.62 5.58
C THR A 62 -7.95 4.54 4.33
N GLY A 63 -8.78 3.50 4.21
CA GLY A 63 -9.69 3.35 3.07
C GLY A 63 -10.70 4.50 2.94
N LEU A 64 -11.23 4.98 4.07
CA LEU A 64 -12.11 6.16 4.09
C LEU A 64 -11.36 7.42 3.66
N LYS A 65 -10.12 7.62 4.15
CA LYS A 65 -9.28 8.76 3.74
C LYS A 65 -9.09 8.80 2.23
N LEU A 66 -8.75 7.67 1.62
CA LEU A 66 -8.54 7.56 0.17
C LEU A 66 -9.82 7.83 -0.63
N ASP A 67 -10.96 7.29 -0.19
CA ASP A 67 -12.25 7.51 -0.82
C ASP A 67 -12.66 8.99 -0.82
N LEU A 68 -12.48 9.67 0.33
CA LEU A 68 -12.73 11.12 0.43
C LEU A 68 -11.81 11.91 -0.50
N THR A 69 -10.53 11.56 -0.57
CA THR A 69 -9.57 12.22 -1.48
C THR A 69 -9.95 12.03 -2.94
N ARG A 70 -10.39 10.84 -3.35
CA ARG A 70 -10.76 10.58 -4.74
C ARG A 70 -12.04 11.31 -5.16
N ARG A 71 -13.02 11.45 -4.26
CA ARG A 71 -14.25 12.21 -4.51
C ARG A 71 -14.06 13.72 -4.49
N SER A 72 -12.95 14.20 -3.93
CA SER A 72 -12.64 15.63 -3.88
C SER A 72 -12.45 16.17 -5.30
N PRO A 73 -12.96 17.36 -5.64
CA PRO A 73 -12.76 17.98 -6.96
C PRO A 73 -11.28 18.36 -7.21
N GLY A 74 -10.94 18.62 -8.47
CA GLY A 74 -9.61 19.01 -8.92
C GLY A 74 -8.89 17.90 -9.70
N GLU A 75 -8.19 18.30 -10.76
CA GLU A 75 -7.50 17.38 -11.68
C GLU A 75 -6.17 16.89 -11.13
N GLU A 76 -5.45 17.75 -10.42
CA GLU A 76 -4.16 17.42 -9.81
C GLU A 76 -4.35 16.93 -8.38
N LYS A 77 -3.73 15.79 -8.07
CA LYS A 77 -3.78 15.14 -6.76
C LYS A 77 -2.36 14.83 -6.30
N PHE A 78 -2.13 14.92 -5.00
CA PHE A 78 -0.83 14.68 -4.39
C PHE A 78 -0.90 13.52 -3.39
N ILE A 79 0.18 12.76 -3.32
CA ILE A 79 0.45 11.77 -2.28
C ILE A 79 1.70 12.20 -1.52
N ILE A 80 1.62 12.21 -0.18
CA ILE A 80 2.73 12.62 0.69
C ILE A 80 3.00 11.47 1.66
N CYS A 81 4.25 11.00 1.67
CA CYS A 81 4.74 10.06 2.67
C CYS A 81 5.37 10.84 3.84
N ASN A 82 4.89 10.57 5.06
CA ASN A 82 5.51 11.09 6.28
C ASN A 82 6.43 10.00 6.84
N ALA A 83 7.73 10.11 6.55
CA ALA A 83 8.76 9.10 6.81
C ALA A 83 9.47 9.29 8.15
#